data_AF-A0A0Q3K4X1-F1
#
_entry.id   AF-A0A0Q3K4X1-F1
#
_cell.length_a   1.000
_cell.length_b   1.000
_cell.length_c   1.000
_cell.angle_alpha   90.00
_cell.angle_beta   90.00
_cell.angle_gamma   90.00
#
_symmetry.space_group_name_H-M   'P 1'
#
loop_
_entity.id
_entity.type
_entity.pdbx_description
1 polymer ?
#
loop_
_entity_poly.entity_id
_entity_poly.type
_entity_poly.pdbx_seq_one_letter_code
_entity_poly.pdbx_strand_id
1 'polypeptide(L)'
;MKSISIKVAFCKSCKGYCSAIPVDKKDHNHPEIIDQFFYHGEPWFTFDQKTFDKKAQYEGIDVRILDLSVHRIKDNKYCHCSKTKKVSQPTFVSANKKTDLAFFTSDYPEIEVYFQDLYHTYQNFHGLSYSGKHSAESLR
;
A
#
# COMPACT_ATOMS: atom_id res chain seq x y z
N MET A 1 -17.75 26.66 22.07
CA MET A 1 -16.76 26.23 21.07
C MET A 1 -17.23 24.92 20.48
N LYS A 2 -17.16 24.73 19.16
CA LYS A 2 -17.52 23.44 18.54
C LYS A 2 -16.48 22.40 18.95
N SER A 3 -16.93 21.27 19.48
CA SER A 3 -16.06 20.12 19.79
C SER A 3 -15.69 19.42 18.48
N ILE A 4 -14.41 19.34 18.16
CA ILE A 4 -13.90 18.72 16.94
C ILE A 4 -13.62 17.25 17.22
N SER A 5 -14.24 16.37 16.45
CA SER A 5 -14.06 14.93 16.62
C SER A 5 -12.96 14.39 15.70
N ILE A 6 -12.08 13.56 16.25
CA ILE A 6 -10.96 12.90 15.56
C ILE A 6 -11.17 11.39 15.59
N LYS A 7 -11.01 10.75 14.44
CA LYS A 7 -10.90 9.29 14.33
C LYS A 7 -9.46 8.88 14.54
N VAL A 8 -9.25 7.90 15.41
CA VAL A 8 -7.94 7.40 15.80
C VAL A 8 -7.91 5.89 15.65
N ALA A 9 -6.89 5.39 14.96
CA ALA A 9 -6.63 3.97 14.78
C ALA A 9 -5.72 3.47 15.91
N PHE A 10 -6.33 2.88 16.95
CA PHE A 10 -5.64 2.33 18.11
C PHE A 10 -5.23 0.88 17.89
N CYS A 11 -4.03 0.52 18.33
CA CYS A 11 -3.56 -0.86 18.34
C CYS A 11 -3.84 -1.50 19.70
N LYS A 12 -4.49 -2.67 19.67
CA LYS A 12 -4.81 -3.47 20.87
C LYS A 12 -3.56 -3.94 21.61
N SER A 13 -2.49 -4.24 20.88
CA SER A 13 -1.27 -4.82 21.44
C SER A 13 -0.43 -3.81 22.23
N CYS A 14 -0.13 -2.64 21.63
CA CYS A 14 0.72 -1.62 22.24
C CYS A 14 -0.06 -0.52 23.00
N LYS A 15 -1.40 -0.50 22.88
CA LYS A 15 -2.29 0.58 23.36
C LYS A 15 -1.99 1.99 22.81
N GLY A 16 -1.06 2.11 21.86
CA GLY A 16 -0.80 3.33 21.11
C GLY A 16 -1.59 3.39 19.80
N TYR A 17 -1.57 4.55 19.14
CA TYR A 17 -2.22 4.74 17.85
C TYR A 17 -1.23 4.82 16.70
N CYS A 18 -1.70 4.55 15.48
CA CYS A 18 -0.87 4.58 14.26
C CYS A 18 -1.34 5.56 13.20
N SER A 19 -2.57 6.04 13.32
CA SER A 19 -3.11 7.08 12.45
C SER A 19 -4.20 7.84 13.18
N ALA A 20 -4.28 9.14 12.95
CA ALA A 20 -5.38 10.00 13.35
C ALA A 20 -5.83 10.87 12.17
N ILE A 21 -7.12 11.20 12.09
CA ILE A 21 -7.74 12.03 11.02
C ILE A 21 -9.00 12.72 11.58
N PRO A 22 -9.39 13.92 11.12
CA PRO A 22 -10.66 14.52 11.51
C PRO A 22 -11.83 13.65 11.04
N VAL A 23 -12.91 13.56 11.81
CA VAL A 23 -14.13 12.84 11.40
C VAL A 23 -14.73 13.49 10.16
N ASP A 24 -14.86 14.82 10.20
CA ASP A 24 -15.48 15.61 9.14
C ASP A 24 -14.43 16.33 8.28
N LYS A 25 -14.65 16.30 6.96
CA LYS A 25 -13.79 17.02 6.00
C LYS A 25 -13.81 18.53 6.19
N LYS A 26 -14.90 19.07 6.75
CA LYS A 26 -15.06 20.51 7.02
C LYS A 26 -14.08 21.00 8.09
N ASP A 27 -13.68 20.12 9.00
CA ASP A 27 -12.79 20.46 10.13
C ASP A 27 -11.30 20.42 9.73
N HIS A 28 -10.96 20.01 8.50
CA HIS A 28 -9.58 20.01 8.02
C HIS A 28 -8.97 21.41 8.01
N ASN A 29 -9.78 22.42 7.71
CA ASN A 29 -9.36 23.82 7.67
C ASN A 29 -9.57 24.52 9.02
N HIS A 30 -9.93 23.80 10.08
CA HIS A 30 -10.14 24.41 11.38
C HIS A 30 -8.79 24.85 11.98
N PRO A 31 -8.67 26.08 12.53
CA PRO A 31 -7.41 26.59 13.04
C PRO A 31 -6.78 25.68 14.10
N GLU A 32 -7.57 25.08 15.00
CA GLU A 32 -7.05 24.16 16.03
C GLU A 32 -6.46 22.85 15.46
N ILE A 33 -6.98 22.39 14.31
CA ILE A 33 -6.44 21.24 13.59
C ILE A 33 -5.14 21.66 12.91
N ILE A 34 -5.15 22.77 12.18
CA ILE A 34 -3.94 23.29 11.52
C ILE A 34 -2.83 23.53 12.55
N ASP A 35 -3.15 24.13 13.69
CA ASP A 35 -2.23 24.36 14.81
C ASP A 35 -1.60 23.05 15.30
N GLN A 36 -2.42 22.05 15.63
CA GLN A 36 -1.94 20.75 16.09
C GLN A 36 -1.00 20.07 15.07
N PHE A 37 -1.32 20.13 13.78
CA PHE A 37 -0.62 19.31 12.78
C PHE A 37 0.56 20.03 12.12
N PHE A 38 0.43 21.33 11.84
CA PHE A 38 1.49 22.09 11.19
C PHE A 38 2.47 22.70 12.18
N TYR A 39 2.02 23.12 13.36
CA TYR A 39 2.88 23.81 14.33
C TYR A 39 3.42 22.87 15.40
N HIS A 40 2.62 21.89 15.87
CA HIS A 40 3.11 20.86 16.81
C HIS A 40 3.67 19.61 16.12
N GLY A 41 3.44 19.45 14.81
CA GLY A 41 4.15 18.47 13.98
C GLY A 41 3.80 17.02 14.31
N GLU A 42 2.52 16.70 14.51
CA GLU A 42 2.12 15.35 14.91
C GLU A 42 2.39 14.32 13.79
N PRO A 43 3.30 13.34 14.00
CA PRO A 43 3.75 12.48 12.92
C PRO A 43 2.64 11.59 12.35
N TRP A 44 1.80 11.03 13.23
CA TRP A 44 0.81 10.01 12.86
C TRP A 44 -0.56 10.59 12.47
N PHE A 45 -0.65 11.90 12.31
CA PHE A 45 -1.84 12.52 11.77
C PHE A 45 -1.83 12.55 10.25
N THR A 46 -3.00 12.36 9.63
CA THR A 46 -3.16 12.42 8.18
C THR A 46 -4.48 13.08 7.81
N PHE A 47 -4.48 13.86 6.74
CA PHE A 47 -5.69 14.41 6.12
C PHE A 47 -6.23 13.52 5.00
N ASP A 48 -5.46 12.52 4.56
CA ASP A 48 -5.88 11.60 3.50
C ASP A 48 -6.63 10.40 4.09
N GLN A 49 -7.93 10.35 3.84
CA GLN A 49 -8.79 9.25 4.27
C GLN A 49 -8.27 7.89 3.75
N LYS A 50 -7.72 7.83 2.54
CA LYS A 50 -7.20 6.56 1.98
C LYS A 50 -6.02 6.04 2.79
N THR A 51 -5.16 6.93 3.26
CA THR A 51 -4.02 6.59 4.10
C THR A 51 -4.46 6.12 5.48
N PHE A 52 -5.48 6.77 6.06
CA PHE A 52 -6.09 6.31 7.31
C PHE A 52 -6.71 4.92 7.17
N ASP A 53 -7.51 4.70 6.12
CA ASP A 53 -8.23 3.43 5.90
C ASP A 53 -7.25 2.25 5.74
N LYS A 54 -6.15 2.45 4.99
CA LYS A 54 -5.07 1.45 4.89
C LYS A 54 -4.51 1.06 6.25
N LYS A 55 -4.32 2.03 7.15
CA LYS A 55 -3.82 1.78 8.51
C LYS A 55 -4.88 1.16 9.42
N ALA A 56 -6.16 1.48 9.22
CA ALA A 56 -7.28 0.88 9.95
C ALA A 56 -7.48 -0.61 9.59
N GLN A 57 -7.04 -1.03 8.40
CA GLN A 57 -7.11 -2.42 7.93
C GLN A 57 -6.04 -3.35 8.53
N TYR A 58 -5.08 -2.87 9.33
CA TYR A 58 -4.12 -3.75 9.99
C TYR A 58 -4.80 -4.63 11.07
N GLU A 59 -4.18 -5.79 11.35
CA GLU A 59 -4.65 -6.68 12.41
C GLU A 59 -4.52 -6.03 13.79
N GLY A 60 -5.48 -6.32 14.67
CA GLY A 60 -5.49 -5.77 16.03
C GLY A 60 -5.69 -4.25 16.12
N ILE A 61 -6.20 -3.60 15.06
CA ILE A 61 -6.57 -2.18 15.08
C ILE A 61 -8.06 -2.00 15.37
N ASP A 62 -8.36 -1.10 16.31
CA ASP A 62 -9.69 -0.56 16.57
C ASP A 62 -9.72 0.93 16.20
N VAL A 63 -10.75 1.32 15.44
CA VAL A 63 -11.02 2.73 15.17
C VAL A 63 -11.88 3.29 16.30
N ARG A 64 -11.44 4.37 16.92
CA ARG A 64 -12.17 5.08 17.98
C ARG A 64 -12.34 6.54 17.60
N ILE A 65 -13.46 7.13 17.99
CA ILE A 65 -13.71 8.56 17.84
C ILE A 65 -13.43 9.21 19.18
N LEU A 66 -12.59 10.23 19.19
CA LEU A 66 -12.22 11.01 20.36
C LEU A 66 -12.43 12.50 20.08
N ASP A 67 -12.65 13.29 21.11
CA ASP A 67 -12.58 14.75 21.00
C ASP A 67 -11.12 15.21 20.86
N LEU A 68 -10.89 16.31 20.15
CA LEU A 68 -9.55 16.87 19.91
C LEU A 68 -8.82 17.16 21.23
N SER A 69 -9.54 17.67 22.24
CA SER A 69 -8.97 17.93 23.58
C SER A 69 -8.38 16.67 24.23
N VAL A 70 -9.10 15.55 24.12
CA VAL A 70 -8.69 14.24 24.66
C VAL A 70 -7.56 13.64 23.84
N HIS A 71 -7.56 13.87 22.52
CA HIS A 71 -6.49 13.45 21.63
C HIS A 71 -5.16 14.10 22.01
N ARG A 72 -5.15 15.43 22.20
CA ARG A 72 -3.95 16.19 22.60
C ARG A 72 -3.26 15.66 23.86
N ILE A 73 -4.04 15.24 24.85
CA ILE A 73 -3.51 14.65 26.10
C ILE A 73 -2.79 13.31 25.83
N LYS A 74 -3.20 12.59 24.78
CA LYS A 74 -2.71 11.25 24.43
C LYS A 74 -1.79 11.23 23.21
N ASP A 75 -1.42 12.41 22.70
CA ASP A 75 -0.66 12.58 21.47
C ASP A 75 0.64 11.76 21.50
N ASN A 76 1.32 11.72 22.64
CA ASN A 76 2.58 10.98 22.78
C ASN A 76 2.46 9.43 22.74
N LYS A 77 1.25 8.86 22.63
CA LYS A 77 1.02 7.40 22.69
C LYS A 77 1.01 6.78 21.29
N TYR A 78 2.13 6.86 20.60
CA TYR A 78 2.31 6.25 19.29
C TYR A 78 2.53 4.73 19.39
N CYS A 79 2.06 3.99 18.39
CA CYS A 79 2.37 2.58 18.26
C CYS A 79 3.62 2.36 17.39
N HIS A 80 4.53 1.53 17.90
CA HIS A 80 5.76 1.12 17.20
C HIS A 80 5.78 -0.36 16.81
N CYS A 81 4.63 -1.06 16.90
CA CYS A 81 4.55 -2.45 16.49
C CYS A 81 4.76 -2.63 15.00
N SER A 82 5.43 -3.72 14.61
CA SER A 82 5.34 -4.25 13.26
C SER A 82 3.90 -4.75 13.01
N LYS A 83 3.27 -4.29 11.93
CA LYS A 83 1.86 -4.59 11.65
C LYS A 83 1.71 -5.43 10.40
N THR A 84 1.03 -6.56 10.55
CA THR A 84 0.58 -7.41 9.44
C THR A 84 -0.75 -6.86 8.91
N LYS A 85 -0.88 -6.74 7.59
CA LYS A 85 -2.16 -6.40 6.94
C LYS A 85 -3.15 -7.53 7.24
N LYS A 86 -4.40 -7.19 7.59
CA LYS A 86 -5.46 -8.21 7.63
C LYS A 86 -5.53 -8.84 6.26
N VAL A 87 -5.36 -10.16 6.22
CA VAL A 87 -5.61 -10.94 5.00
C VAL A 87 -7.11 -10.91 4.80
N SER A 88 -7.59 -10.09 3.86
CA SER A 88 -8.97 -10.20 3.39
C SER A 88 -9.08 -11.53 2.66
N GLN A 89 -9.67 -12.54 3.29
CA GLN A 89 -10.02 -13.76 2.57
C GLN A 89 -10.98 -13.38 1.44
N PRO A 90 -10.63 -13.62 0.17
CA PRO A 90 -11.58 -13.41 -0.91
C PRO A 90 -12.76 -14.36 -0.69
N THR A 91 -13.95 -13.80 -0.49
CA THR A 91 -15.19 -14.57 -0.46
C THR A 91 -15.45 -15.07 -1.88
N PHE A 92 -15.01 -16.29 -2.20
CA PHE A 92 -15.37 -16.93 -3.45
C PHE A 92 -16.86 -17.28 -3.40
N VAL A 93 -17.69 -16.44 -4.01
CA VAL A 93 -19.10 -16.77 -4.26
C VAL A 93 -19.11 -17.78 -5.40
N SER A 94 -19.32 -19.06 -5.07
CA SER A 94 -19.55 -20.10 -6.07
C SER A 94 -20.84 -19.78 -6.82
N ALA A 95 -20.71 -19.26 -8.03
CA ALA A 95 -21.81 -19.16 -8.98
C ALA A 95 -22.11 -20.54 -9.54
N ASN A 96 -22.80 -21.38 -8.76
CA ASN A 96 -23.40 -22.60 -9.27
C ASN A 96 -24.60 -22.24 -10.16
N LYS A 97 -24.33 -21.93 -11.43
CA LYS A 97 -25.26 -22.15 -12.54
C LYS A 97 -24.54 -22.98 -13.59
N LYS A 98 -24.88 -24.27 -13.62
CA LYS A 98 -24.60 -25.16 -14.74
C LYS A 98 -25.26 -24.58 -15.98
N THR A 99 -24.46 -24.23 -16.99
CA THR A 99 -24.72 -24.51 -18.41
C THR A 99 -23.49 -24.14 -19.23
N ASP A 100 -22.99 -25.15 -19.92
CA ASP A 100 -22.26 -25.14 -21.19
C ASP A 100 -20.85 -24.53 -21.27
N LEU A 101 -19.89 -25.47 -21.29
CA LEU A 101 -18.80 -25.57 -22.26
C LEU A 101 -18.74 -24.42 -23.30
N ALA A 102 -17.97 -23.39 -22.97
CA ALA A 102 -17.24 -22.63 -23.95
C ALA A 102 -15.83 -22.41 -23.39
N PHE A 103 -14.88 -23.06 -24.05
CA PHE A 103 -13.45 -22.82 -23.96
C PHE A 103 -13.17 -21.31 -23.92
N PHE A 104 -12.75 -20.79 -22.77
CA PHE A 104 -11.95 -19.57 -22.72
C PHE A 104 -10.51 -19.98 -22.47
N THR A 105 -9.86 -20.29 -23.59
CA THR A 105 -8.42 -20.26 -23.77
C THR A 105 -7.81 -19.00 -23.17
N SER A 106 -6.63 -19.18 -22.60
CA SER A 106 -5.81 -18.15 -21.97
C SER A 106 -5.64 -16.91 -22.85
N ASP A 107 -6.22 -15.80 -22.43
CA ASP A 107 -5.79 -14.46 -22.84
C ASP A 107 -4.43 -14.16 -22.19
N TYR A 108 -3.34 -14.72 -22.72
CA TYR A 108 -1.99 -14.15 -22.65
C TYR A 108 -1.06 -14.83 -23.66
N PRO A 109 -0.99 -14.34 -24.92
CA PRO A 109 0.11 -14.69 -25.82
C PRO A 109 0.97 -13.49 -26.26
N GLU A 110 0.50 -12.23 -26.11
CA GLU A 110 1.22 -11.08 -26.69
C GLU A 110 2.38 -10.57 -25.83
N ILE A 111 2.29 -10.69 -24.51
CA ILE A 111 3.32 -10.15 -23.60
C ILE A 111 4.62 -10.98 -23.66
N GLU A 112 4.53 -12.30 -23.83
CA GLU A 112 5.72 -13.16 -23.91
C GLU A 112 6.50 -12.94 -25.22
N VAL A 113 5.81 -12.73 -26.35
CA VAL A 113 6.45 -12.43 -27.64
C VAL A 113 7.21 -11.11 -27.57
N TYR A 114 6.63 -10.08 -26.96
CA TYR A 114 7.28 -8.77 -26.82
C TYR A 114 8.61 -8.86 -26.05
N PHE A 115 8.65 -9.61 -24.95
CA PHE A 115 9.88 -9.76 -24.16
C PHE A 115 10.90 -10.69 -24.84
N GLN A 116 10.44 -11.68 -25.62
CA GLN A 116 11.31 -12.56 -26.38
C GLN A 116 12.04 -11.81 -27.50
N ASP A 117 11.33 -10.96 -28.26
CA ASP A 117 11.93 -10.16 -29.33
C ASP A 117 12.93 -9.12 -28.78
N LEU A 118 12.62 -8.50 -27.64
CA LEU A 118 13.54 -7.59 -26.92
C LEU A 118 14.80 -8.31 -26.45
N TYR A 119 14.68 -9.55 -25.96
CA TYR A 119 15.82 -10.36 -25.55
C TYR A 119 16.72 -10.73 -26.73
N HIS A 120 16.13 -11.11 -27.86
CA HIS A 120 16.87 -11.42 -29.09
C HIS A 120 17.55 -10.18 -29.68
N THR A 121 16.89 -9.03 -29.72
CA THR A 121 17.52 -7.78 -30.16
C THR A 121 18.65 -7.36 -29.23
N TYR A 122 18.45 -7.41 -27.91
CA TYR A 122 19.51 -7.11 -26.95
C TYR A 122 20.73 -8.01 -27.14
N GLN A 123 20.57 -9.32 -27.33
CA GLN A 123 21.68 -10.21 -27.62
C GLN A 123 22.37 -9.94 -28.97
N ASN A 124 21.64 -9.52 -30.00
CA ASN A 124 22.27 -9.20 -31.28
C ASN A 124 23.08 -7.89 -31.24
N PHE A 125 22.69 -6.91 -30.42
CA PHE A 125 23.39 -5.63 -30.30
C PHE A 125 24.44 -5.59 -29.17
N HIS A 126 24.27 -6.39 -28.12
CA HIS A 126 25.11 -6.37 -26.91
C HIS A 126 25.63 -7.76 -26.50
N GLY A 127 25.32 -8.80 -27.27
CA GLY A 127 25.86 -10.14 -27.07
C GLY A 127 27.37 -10.12 -27.20
N LEU A 128 28.00 -10.44 -26.07
CA LEU A 128 29.42 -10.70 -25.83
C LEU A 128 30.21 -11.11 -27.08
N SER A 129 30.62 -10.12 -27.87
CA SER A 129 31.80 -10.21 -28.71
C SER A 129 33.01 -10.03 -27.79
N TYR A 130 33.26 -11.05 -26.96
CA TYR A 130 34.56 -11.19 -26.31
C TYR A 130 35.46 -12.05 -27.21
N SER A 131 36.23 -11.33 -28.03
CA SER A 131 37.56 -11.67 -28.53
C SER A 131 38.18 -13.00 -28.08
N GLY A 132 38.39 -13.89 -29.07
CA GLY A 132 39.69 -14.50 -29.34
C GLY A 132 40.04 -15.85 -28.70
N LYS A 133 40.33 -16.85 -29.56
CA LYS A 133 41.66 -17.51 -29.63
C LYS A 133 41.77 -18.50 -30.80
N HIS A 134 42.71 -18.19 -31.70
CA HIS A 134 43.56 -19.04 -32.53
C HIS A 134 43.30 -20.56 -32.64
N SER A 135 43.24 -21.03 -33.89
CA SER A 135 44.14 -22.10 -34.36
C SER A 135 44.42 -21.90 -35.85
N ALA A 136 45.66 -21.59 -36.17
CA ALA A 136 46.22 -21.74 -37.50
C ALA A 136 46.23 -23.22 -37.88
N GLU A 137 45.93 -23.59 -39.13
CA GLU A 137 46.87 -24.41 -39.90
C GLU A 137 46.57 -24.39 -41.41
N SER A 138 47.67 -24.27 -42.14
CA SER A 138 47.87 -24.36 -43.58
C SER A 138 47.62 -25.78 -44.11
N LEU A 139 47.32 -25.87 -45.41
CA LEU A 139 47.53 -26.98 -46.38
C LEU A 139 46.28 -27.02 -47.29
N ARG A 140 46.33 -26.92 -48.62
CA ARG A 140 47.43 -27.03 -49.58
C ARG A 140 46.94 -26.46 -50.92
#